data_AF-A0AA88HQS9-F1
#
_entry.id   AF-A0AA88HQS9-F1
#
_cell.length_a   1.000
_cell.length_b   1.000
_cell.length_c   1.000
_cell.angle_alpha   90.00
_cell.angle_beta   90.00
_cell.angle_gamma   90.00
#
_symmetry.space_group_name_H-M   'P 1'
#
loop_
_entity.id
_entity.type
_entity.pdbx_description
1 polymer ?
#
loop_
_entity_poly.entity_id
_entity_poly.type
_entity_poly.pdbx_seq_one_letter_code
_entity_poly.pdbx_strand_id
1 'polypeptide(L)'
;MKLGHPGGFSMKAGFPGGDQPCYTTPSSGKDGGVCLQSDCCEGGLYISNLCPDYASNVRCCYSSNKCTASCGTCSDSVAKDYACKLLALVEQRKITLKHDHFNSLGNNPYDGASALSNVRDTCYGGQGKRSSYSCSEGNTPGGCVCMGRKMLQTLYDYAVSFYNDYSAPITVTSLAGSCHSTTSNHYKGNTWDVACTAPVDHCSRLRDYCLSQSPIEACYPGSSCGGHASWVHCAFQV
;
A
#
# COMPACT_ATOMS: atom_id res chain seq x y z
N MET A 1 37.75 31.50 -13.11
CA MET A 1 36.31 31.52 -13.44
C MET A 1 35.73 30.15 -13.13
N LYS A 2 34.83 30.05 -12.15
CA LYS A 2 34.09 28.81 -11.85
C LYS A 2 32.95 28.67 -12.85
N LEU A 3 32.98 27.66 -13.70
CA LEU A 3 31.85 27.27 -14.53
C LEU A 3 31.00 26.27 -13.73
N GLY A 4 29.73 26.64 -13.51
CA GLY A 4 28.76 25.89 -12.75
C GLY A 4 28.36 24.58 -13.45
N HIS A 5 28.18 23.54 -12.64
CA HIS A 5 27.49 22.33 -13.05
C HIS A 5 25.98 22.61 -13.06
N PRO A 6 25.25 22.39 -14.16
CA PRO A 6 23.80 22.27 -14.07
C PRO A 6 23.49 20.92 -13.40
N GLY A 7 22.90 20.99 -12.21
CA GLY A 7 22.41 19.84 -11.48
C GLY A 7 21.32 19.12 -12.28
N GLY A 8 21.62 17.90 -12.73
CA GLY A 8 20.62 16.99 -13.25
C GLY A 8 19.72 16.54 -12.10
N PHE A 9 18.50 17.07 -12.06
CA PHE A 9 17.42 16.46 -11.27
C PHE A 9 17.10 15.11 -11.91
N SER A 10 17.52 14.04 -11.24
CA SER A 10 17.21 12.67 -11.61
C SER A 10 15.69 12.51 -11.65
N MET A 11 15.16 12.27 -12.86
CA MET A 11 13.76 12.04 -13.12
C MET A 11 13.32 10.81 -12.32
N LYS A 12 12.38 10.98 -11.38
CA LYS A 12 11.60 9.83 -10.89
C LYS A 12 10.76 9.37 -12.09
N ALA A 13 11.29 8.41 -12.84
CA ALA A 13 10.55 7.71 -13.87
C ALA A 13 9.22 7.25 -13.29
N GLY A 14 8.13 7.48 -14.03
CA GLY A 14 6.82 6.88 -13.73
C GLY A 14 6.96 5.37 -13.54
N PHE A 15 5.96 4.77 -12.87
CA PHE A 15 6.01 3.35 -12.51
C PHE A 15 6.47 2.47 -13.68
N PRO A 16 7.48 1.61 -13.48
CA PRO A 16 7.86 0.65 -14.52
C PRO A 16 6.70 -0.33 -14.76
N GLY A 17 6.01 -0.17 -15.89
CA GLY A 17 5.05 -1.16 -16.39
C GLY A 17 3.55 -0.85 -16.28
N GLY A 18 3.16 0.41 -16.04
CA GLY A 18 1.74 0.80 -15.99
C GLY A 18 1.26 1.56 -17.22
N ASP A 19 0.20 1.06 -17.87
CA ASP A 19 -0.46 1.69 -19.03
C ASP A 19 -1.41 2.86 -18.63
N GLN A 20 -1.33 3.39 -17.41
CA GLN A 20 -2.24 4.44 -16.95
C GLN A 20 -1.88 5.83 -17.49
N PRO A 21 -2.87 6.61 -17.98
CA PRO A 21 -2.63 7.95 -18.54
C PRO A 21 -1.92 8.92 -17.61
N CYS A 22 -2.11 8.82 -16.29
CA CYS A 22 -1.46 9.70 -15.32
C CYS A 22 0.06 9.65 -15.41
N TYR A 23 0.65 8.50 -15.72
CA TYR A 23 2.11 8.35 -15.74
C TYR A 23 2.75 8.83 -17.05
N THR A 24 1.97 8.89 -18.13
CA THR A 24 2.47 9.22 -19.46
C THR A 24 2.08 10.62 -19.93
N THR A 25 1.05 11.23 -19.34
CA THR A 25 0.56 12.56 -19.76
C THR A 25 1.36 13.68 -19.10
N PRO A 26 2.06 14.55 -19.85
CA PRO A 26 2.77 15.70 -19.29
C PRO A 26 1.81 16.80 -18.80
N SER A 27 2.14 17.45 -17.67
CA SER A 27 1.43 18.63 -17.16
C SER A 27 2.27 19.41 -16.13
N SER A 28 1.97 20.69 -15.95
CA SER A 28 2.65 21.57 -14.99
C SER A 28 4.19 21.56 -15.10
N GLY A 29 4.70 21.43 -16.33
CA GLY A 29 6.14 21.40 -16.60
C GLY A 29 6.84 20.11 -16.18
N LYS A 30 6.11 19.02 -15.92
CA LYS A 30 6.64 17.70 -15.59
C LYS A 30 6.00 16.63 -16.49
N ASP A 31 6.80 15.64 -16.85
CA ASP A 31 6.29 14.42 -17.49
C ASP A 31 5.69 13.49 -16.43
N GLY A 32 4.51 12.96 -16.71
CA GLY A 32 3.76 12.07 -15.81
C GLY A 32 3.29 12.72 -14.51
N GLY A 33 2.68 11.95 -13.63
CA GLY A 33 2.14 12.39 -12.35
C GLY A 33 1.87 11.22 -11.42
N VAL A 34 1.20 11.48 -10.31
CA VAL A 34 0.86 10.45 -9.31
C VAL A 34 -0.63 10.48 -9.00
N CYS A 35 -1.30 9.33 -9.05
CA CYS A 35 -2.67 9.20 -8.59
C CYS A 35 -2.77 9.38 -7.06
N LEU A 36 -3.25 10.56 -6.66
CA LEU A 36 -3.44 10.97 -5.26
C LEU A 36 -4.87 11.45 -5.06
N GLN A 37 -5.35 11.40 -3.82
CA GLN A 37 -6.59 12.12 -3.49
C GLN A 37 -6.41 13.61 -3.77
N SER A 38 -7.48 14.25 -4.23
CA SER A 38 -7.44 15.64 -4.71
C SER A 38 -6.91 16.64 -3.68
N ASP A 39 -7.17 16.40 -2.40
CA ASP A 39 -6.71 17.21 -1.30
C ASP A 39 -5.24 16.92 -0.91
N CYS A 40 -4.68 15.77 -1.28
CA CYS A 40 -3.28 15.44 -1.05
C CYS A 40 -2.31 16.10 -2.03
N CYS A 41 -2.81 16.60 -3.17
CA CYS A 41 -1.96 17.25 -4.16
C CYS A 41 -1.66 18.69 -3.74
N GLU A 42 -0.39 18.99 -3.45
CA GLU A 42 0.04 20.34 -3.04
C GLU A 42 -0.38 21.40 -4.06
N GLY A 43 -0.98 22.50 -3.58
CA GLY A 43 -1.47 23.57 -4.46
C GLY A 43 -2.60 23.18 -5.41
N GLY A 44 -3.17 21.97 -5.30
CA GLY A 44 -4.26 21.50 -6.16
C GLY A 44 -3.84 21.28 -7.62
N LEU A 45 -2.56 21.06 -7.89
CA LEU A 45 -2.01 20.88 -9.24
C LEU A 45 -2.27 19.46 -9.78
N TYR A 46 -3.54 19.16 -10.06
CA TYR A 46 -3.97 17.86 -10.57
C TYR A 46 -4.83 17.95 -11.84
N ILE A 47 -4.92 16.83 -12.55
CA ILE A 47 -5.86 16.62 -13.65
C ILE A 47 -6.80 15.46 -13.31
N SER A 48 -8.10 15.65 -13.52
CA SER A 48 -9.13 14.62 -13.35
C SER A 48 -9.10 13.59 -14.49
N ASN A 49 -9.66 12.40 -14.28
CA ASN A 49 -9.83 11.34 -15.28
C ASN A 49 -8.54 10.70 -15.84
N LEU A 50 -7.36 11.08 -15.35
CA LEU A 50 -6.10 10.41 -15.69
C LEU A 50 -5.77 9.22 -14.78
N CYS A 51 -6.60 8.97 -13.76
CA CYS A 51 -6.50 7.84 -12.83
C CYS A 51 -7.74 6.94 -12.93
N PRO A 52 -8.01 6.32 -14.11
CA PRO A 52 -9.29 5.69 -14.41
C PRO A 52 -9.62 4.46 -13.54
N ASP A 53 -8.62 3.79 -12.98
CA ASP A 53 -8.84 2.62 -12.09
C ASP A 53 -8.96 3.00 -10.60
N TYR A 54 -8.90 4.29 -10.27
CA TYR A 54 -9.01 4.77 -8.88
C TYR A 54 -10.41 5.33 -8.58
N ALA A 55 -10.72 5.50 -7.28
CA ALA A 55 -11.94 6.17 -6.84
C ALA A 55 -12.05 7.60 -7.42
N SER A 56 -13.28 8.10 -7.57
CA SER A 56 -13.56 9.38 -8.25
C SER A 56 -12.94 10.62 -7.60
N ASN A 57 -12.52 10.53 -6.33
CA ASN A 57 -11.80 11.58 -5.62
C ASN A 57 -10.27 11.51 -5.80
N VAL A 58 -9.76 10.55 -6.57
CA VAL A 58 -8.35 10.42 -6.95
C VAL A 58 -8.12 11.10 -8.29
N ARG A 59 -7.08 11.94 -8.32
CA ARG A 59 -6.71 12.76 -9.48
C ARG A 59 -5.21 12.61 -9.72
N CYS A 60 -4.80 12.85 -10.95
CA CYS A 60 -3.39 12.78 -11.29
C CYS A 60 -2.69 14.05 -10.83
N CYS A 61 -1.88 13.95 -9.79
CA CYS A 61 -1.16 15.04 -9.16
C CYS A 61 0.22 15.26 -9.80
N TYR A 62 0.51 16.51 -10.13
CA TYR A 62 1.79 16.94 -10.71
C TYR A 62 2.65 17.76 -9.72
N SER A 63 2.21 17.86 -8.46
CA SER A 63 2.94 18.47 -7.35
C SER A 63 3.27 17.44 -6.26
N SER A 64 3.75 17.89 -5.10
CA SER A 64 4.11 16.99 -4.01
C SER A 64 2.86 16.42 -3.31
N ASN A 65 3.00 15.22 -2.76
CA ASN A 65 1.99 14.62 -1.89
C ASN A 65 2.09 15.25 -0.50
N LYS A 66 1.27 16.27 -0.22
CA LYS A 66 1.24 16.93 1.08
C LYS A 66 0.76 16.02 2.20
N CYS A 67 -0.03 14.99 1.87
CA CYS A 67 -0.51 14.05 2.88
C CYS A 67 0.65 13.28 3.50
N THR A 68 1.70 12.96 2.76
CA THR A 68 2.88 12.23 3.28
C THR A 68 4.07 13.14 3.58
N ALA A 69 3.91 14.47 3.57
CA ALA A 69 5.02 15.41 3.72
C ALA A 69 5.75 15.31 5.07
N SER A 70 5.08 14.81 6.12
CA SER A 70 5.68 14.54 7.43
C SER A 70 6.38 13.18 7.53
N CYS A 71 6.25 12.31 6.52
CA CYS A 71 6.88 11.00 6.48
C CYS A 71 8.29 11.09 5.89
N GLY A 72 9.21 10.31 6.44
CA GLY A 72 10.58 10.19 5.97
C GLY A 72 10.74 9.24 4.77
N THR A 73 11.99 8.91 4.46
CA THR A 73 12.37 7.95 3.42
C THR A 73 12.80 6.61 4.02
N CYS A 74 12.74 5.55 3.22
CA CYS A 74 13.23 4.21 3.57
C CYS A 74 14.39 3.82 2.67
N SER A 75 15.44 3.23 3.24
CA SER A 75 16.66 2.84 2.52
C SER A 75 16.62 1.43 1.91
N ASP A 76 15.65 0.59 2.30
CA ASP A 76 15.53 -0.77 1.77
C ASP A 76 15.04 -0.76 0.32
N SER A 77 15.98 -0.89 -0.62
CA SER A 77 15.70 -0.93 -2.05
C SER A 77 14.91 -2.16 -2.49
N VAL A 78 14.98 -3.27 -1.73
CA VAL A 78 14.25 -4.50 -2.04
C VAL A 78 12.80 -4.40 -1.60
N ALA A 79 12.54 -3.80 -0.44
CA ALA A 79 11.18 -3.44 -0.03
C ALA A 79 10.54 -2.51 -1.07
N LYS A 80 11.27 -1.49 -1.53
CA LYS A 80 10.81 -0.60 -2.61
C LYS A 80 10.47 -1.36 -3.90
N ASP A 81 11.34 -2.26 -4.35
CA ASP A 81 11.13 -3.06 -5.56
C ASP A 81 9.85 -3.91 -5.48
N TYR A 82 9.65 -4.65 -4.38
CA TYR A 82 8.43 -5.43 -4.19
C TYR A 82 7.18 -4.56 -4.06
N ALA A 83 7.27 -3.39 -3.43
CA ALA A 83 6.16 -2.45 -3.40
C ALA A 83 5.77 -1.99 -4.81
N CYS A 84 6.75 -1.68 -5.67
CA CYS A 84 6.48 -1.30 -7.05
C CYS A 84 5.88 -2.46 -7.86
N LYS A 85 6.38 -3.69 -7.66
CA LYS A 85 5.81 -4.89 -8.28
C LYS A 85 4.36 -5.15 -7.87
N LEU A 86 4.02 -4.92 -6.60
CA LEU A 86 2.64 -5.02 -6.12
C LEU A 86 1.72 -4.00 -6.79
N LEU A 87 2.18 -2.76 -7.03
CA LEU A 87 1.39 -1.76 -7.75
C LEU A 87 1.16 -2.16 -9.21
N ALA A 88 2.18 -2.71 -9.88
CA ALA A 88 2.00 -3.24 -11.23
C ALA A 88 0.96 -4.38 -11.27
N LEU A 89 0.87 -5.22 -10.23
CA LEU A 89 -0.20 -6.21 -10.12
C LEU A 89 -1.58 -5.58 -9.92
N VAL A 90 -1.68 -4.42 -9.23
CA VAL A 90 -2.95 -3.69 -9.08
C VAL A 90 -3.45 -3.22 -10.44
N GLU A 91 -2.57 -2.63 -11.25
CA GLU A 91 -2.91 -2.14 -12.60
C GLU A 91 -3.34 -3.29 -13.53
N GLN A 92 -2.70 -4.45 -13.39
CA GLN A 92 -3.06 -5.66 -14.12
C GLN A 92 -4.31 -6.36 -13.55
N ARG A 93 -4.94 -5.82 -12.49
CA ARG A 93 -6.09 -6.40 -11.78
C ARG A 93 -5.82 -7.81 -11.24
N LYS A 94 -4.56 -8.08 -10.86
CA LYS A 94 -4.09 -9.35 -10.29
C LYS A 94 -4.05 -9.35 -8.76
N ILE A 95 -4.13 -8.18 -8.15
CA ILE A 95 -4.29 -7.98 -6.71
C ILE A 95 -5.20 -6.78 -6.47
N THR A 96 -6.01 -6.84 -5.42
CA THR A 96 -6.72 -5.69 -4.89
C THR A 96 -6.05 -5.21 -3.62
N LEU A 97 -5.55 -3.97 -3.61
CA LEU A 97 -5.17 -3.28 -2.39
C LEU A 97 -6.31 -2.35 -2.01
N LYS A 98 -6.92 -2.54 -0.83
CA LYS A 98 -8.02 -1.65 -0.41
C LYS A 98 -7.52 -0.20 -0.33
N HIS A 99 -8.36 0.70 -0.84
CA HIS A 99 -8.15 2.15 -0.81
C HIS A 99 -8.74 2.78 0.46
N ASP A 100 -9.58 2.03 1.16
CA ASP A 100 -10.34 2.40 2.34
C ASP A 100 -10.02 1.46 3.51
N HIS A 101 -10.12 1.99 4.71
CA HIS A 101 -10.02 1.22 5.95
C HIS A 101 -11.20 0.29 6.12
N PHE A 102 -10.97 -0.82 6.80
CA PHE A 102 -12.06 -1.68 7.26
C PHE A 102 -13.01 -0.91 8.20
N ASN A 103 -12.45 -0.09 9.11
CA ASN A 103 -13.23 0.83 9.93
C ASN A 103 -13.44 2.16 9.21
N SER A 104 -14.70 2.53 8.98
CA SER A 104 -15.06 3.75 8.24
C SER A 104 -14.58 5.05 8.86
N LEU A 105 -14.24 5.08 10.16
CA LEU A 105 -13.70 6.26 10.84
C LEU A 105 -12.36 6.72 10.25
N GLY A 106 -11.55 5.80 9.71
CA GLY A 106 -10.32 6.15 9.00
C GLY A 106 -10.53 6.69 7.59
N ASN A 107 -11.77 6.64 7.08
CA ASN A 107 -12.12 7.04 5.71
C ASN A 107 -12.70 8.47 5.64
N ASN A 108 -13.10 9.06 6.78
CA ASN A 108 -13.66 10.40 6.83
C ASN A 108 -13.36 11.12 8.18
N PRO A 109 -12.35 12.02 8.23
CA PRO A 109 -11.42 12.32 7.14
C PRO A 109 -10.53 11.11 6.82
N TYR A 110 -10.16 10.97 5.54
CA TYR A 110 -9.24 9.92 5.14
C TYR A 110 -7.83 10.21 5.66
N ASP A 111 -7.23 9.27 6.39
CA ASP A 111 -5.94 9.50 7.07
C ASP A 111 -4.69 9.21 6.19
N GLY A 112 -4.86 8.56 5.03
CA GLY A 112 -3.77 8.19 4.13
C GLY A 112 -3.11 6.83 4.41
N ALA A 113 -3.63 6.03 5.34
CA ALA A 113 -3.02 4.78 5.78
C ALA A 113 -3.69 3.51 5.20
N SER A 114 -4.31 3.58 4.02
CA SER A 114 -4.80 2.37 3.35
C SER A 114 -3.67 1.47 2.83
N ALA A 115 -3.97 0.20 2.57
CA ALA A 115 -3.02 -0.75 1.99
C ALA A 115 -2.43 -0.22 0.66
N LEU A 116 -3.28 0.33 -0.21
CA LEU A 116 -2.83 0.94 -1.47
C LEU A 116 -1.88 2.12 -1.23
N SER A 117 -2.20 3.00 -0.27
CA SER A 117 -1.34 4.15 0.03
C SER A 117 0.00 3.70 0.62
N ASN A 118 0.01 2.72 1.53
CA ASN A 118 1.24 2.17 2.10
C ASN A 118 2.19 1.58 1.04
N VAL A 119 1.66 0.79 0.09
CA VAL A 119 2.47 0.23 -1.00
C VAL A 119 2.95 1.34 -1.95
N ARG A 120 2.07 2.28 -2.33
CA ARG A 120 2.43 3.43 -3.18
C ARG A 120 3.58 4.24 -2.58
N ASP A 121 3.43 4.63 -1.32
CA ASP A 121 4.40 5.51 -0.65
C ASP A 121 5.76 4.78 -0.52
N THR A 122 5.74 3.47 -0.25
CA THR A 122 6.94 2.63 -0.21
C THR A 122 7.62 2.52 -1.60
N CYS A 123 6.85 2.30 -2.66
CA CYS A 123 7.41 2.26 -4.03
C CYS A 123 8.10 3.59 -4.40
N TYR A 124 7.61 4.72 -3.89
CA TYR A 124 8.24 6.03 -4.09
C TYR A 124 9.44 6.30 -3.16
N GLY A 125 9.83 5.32 -2.34
CA GLY A 125 10.94 5.39 -1.39
C GLY A 125 10.60 6.09 -0.08
N GLY A 126 9.32 6.35 0.17
CA GLY A 126 8.82 6.95 1.40
C GLY A 126 8.40 5.91 2.44
N GLN A 127 8.16 6.37 3.66
CA GLN A 127 7.45 5.59 4.68
C GLN A 127 5.95 5.53 4.37
N GLY A 128 5.31 4.40 4.68
CA GLY A 128 3.85 4.32 4.66
C GLY A 128 3.27 4.91 5.94
N LYS A 129 2.10 5.55 5.83
CA LYS A 129 1.38 6.07 6.99
C LYS A 129 0.78 4.97 7.85
N ARG A 130 0.73 5.24 9.16
CA ARG A 130 -0.10 4.53 10.12
C ARG A 130 -1.38 5.31 10.35
N SER A 131 -2.46 4.59 10.67
CA SER A 131 -3.75 5.23 10.92
C SER A 131 -3.72 6.19 12.10
N SER A 132 -4.58 7.21 12.03
CA SER A 132 -4.64 8.30 13.02
C SER A 132 -6.09 8.67 13.41
N TYR A 133 -6.84 7.67 13.86
CA TYR A 133 -8.18 7.78 14.43
C TYR A 133 -8.37 6.86 15.65
N SER A 134 -9.45 7.06 16.39
CA SER A 134 -9.86 6.20 17.52
C SER A 134 -10.93 5.21 17.06
N CYS A 135 -10.85 3.96 17.51
CA CYS A 135 -11.90 2.97 17.30
C CYS A 135 -12.08 2.04 18.51
N SER A 136 -12.91 0.98 18.38
CA SER A 136 -13.13 -0.04 19.41
C SER A 136 -11.86 -0.72 19.92
N GLU A 137 -10.83 -0.85 19.08
CA GLU A 137 -9.53 -1.45 19.43
C GLU A 137 -8.58 -0.46 20.14
N GLY A 138 -8.97 0.82 20.24
CA GLY A 138 -8.21 1.88 20.89
C GLY A 138 -7.80 3.03 19.96
N ASN A 139 -6.80 3.79 20.40
CA ASN A 139 -6.26 4.91 19.64
C ASN A 139 -5.14 4.42 18.72
N THR A 140 -5.33 4.57 17.41
CA THR A 140 -4.27 4.27 16.45
C THR A 140 -3.12 5.29 16.59
N PRO A 141 -1.85 4.87 16.43
CA PRO A 141 -0.70 5.66 16.86
C PRO A 141 -0.32 6.82 15.94
N GLY A 142 -0.89 6.91 14.74
CA GLY A 142 -0.50 7.89 13.72
C GLY A 142 0.98 7.79 13.30
N GLY A 143 1.47 8.76 12.53
CA GLY A 143 2.85 8.79 12.05
C GLY A 143 3.11 7.82 10.89
N CYS A 144 4.39 7.44 10.69
CA CYS A 144 4.81 6.69 9.52
C CYS A 144 5.80 5.57 9.89
N VAL A 145 5.87 4.53 9.06
CA VAL A 145 6.77 3.38 9.25
C VAL A 145 7.28 2.87 7.90
N CYS A 146 8.49 2.33 7.88
CA CYS A 146 8.99 1.63 6.69
C CYS A 146 8.36 0.23 6.60
N MET A 147 7.88 -0.13 5.41
CA MET A 147 7.37 -1.48 5.17
C MET A 147 8.51 -2.48 5.12
N GLY A 148 8.35 -3.62 5.80
CA GLY A 148 9.35 -4.68 5.87
C GLY A 148 9.46 -5.45 4.57
N ARG A 149 10.70 -5.73 4.13
CA ARG A 149 10.94 -6.47 2.89
C ARG A 149 10.30 -7.86 2.85
N LYS A 150 10.36 -8.62 3.95
CA LYS A 150 9.85 -9.99 4.00
C LYS A 150 8.33 -10.00 3.86
N MET A 151 7.65 -9.04 4.47
CA MET A 151 6.21 -8.83 4.33
C MET A 151 5.83 -8.55 2.88
N LEU A 152 6.48 -7.59 2.21
CA LEU A 152 6.14 -7.23 0.83
C LEU A 152 6.47 -8.35 -0.16
N GLN A 153 7.61 -9.01 0.02
CA GLN A 153 8.02 -10.14 -0.81
C GLN A 153 7.01 -11.29 -0.71
N THR A 154 6.67 -11.73 0.50
CA THR A 154 5.73 -12.85 0.71
C THR A 154 4.34 -12.52 0.18
N LEU A 155 3.87 -11.29 0.35
CA LEU A 155 2.61 -10.84 -0.23
C LEU A 155 2.63 -10.89 -1.76
N TYR A 156 3.71 -10.41 -2.38
CA TYR A 156 3.88 -10.46 -3.83
C TYR A 156 3.91 -11.90 -4.36
N ASP A 157 4.74 -12.76 -3.76
CA ASP A 157 4.89 -14.15 -4.17
C ASP A 157 3.55 -14.90 -4.08
N TYR A 158 2.79 -14.67 -3.02
CA TYR A 158 1.45 -15.24 -2.87
C TYR A 158 0.47 -14.71 -3.93
N ALA A 159 0.42 -13.40 -4.14
CA ALA A 159 -0.47 -12.80 -5.13
C ALA A 159 -0.22 -13.33 -6.54
N VAL A 160 1.04 -13.47 -6.94
CA VAL A 160 1.43 -14.06 -8.24
C VAL A 160 1.01 -15.52 -8.32
N SER A 161 1.35 -16.34 -7.32
CA SER A 161 1.02 -17.77 -7.33
C SER A 161 -0.50 -18.00 -7.36
N PHE A 162 -1.26 -17.28 -6.53
CA PHE A 162 -2.71 -17.43 -6.46
C PHE A 162 -3.38 -17.00 -7.77
N TYR A 163 -2.94 -15.88 -8.36
CA TYR A 163 -3.48 -15.46 -9.65
C TYR A 163 -3.15 -16.45 -10.78
N ASN A 164 -1.95 -17.02 -10.81
CA ASN A 164 -1.58 -18.01 -11.83
C ASN A 164 -2.42 -19.29 -11.75
N ASP A 165 -2.74 -19.73 -10.53
CA ASP A 165 -3.50 -20.96 -10.33
C ASP A 165 -5.00 -20.78 -10.55
N TYR A 166 -5.56 -19.61 -10.21
CA TYR A 166 -7.01 -19.40 -10.17
C TYR A 166 -7.52 -18.27 -11.07
N SER A 167 -6.63 -17.50 -11.71
CA SER A 167 -6.98 -16.30 -12.48
C SER A 167 -7.85 -15.30 -11.69
N ALA A 168 -7.65 -15.25 -10.37
CA ALA A 168 -8.44 -14.45 -9.44
C ALA A 168 -7.51 -13.61 -8.55
N PRO A 169 -7.85 -12.33 -8.28
CA PRO A 169 -7.05 -11.49 -7.41
C PRO A 169 -7.31 -11.80 -5.92
N ILE A 170 -6.27 -11.71 -5.10
CA ILE A 170 -6.42 -11.62 -3.65
C ILE A 170 -6.77 -10.18 -3.25
N THR A 171 -7.39 -10.00 -2.07
CA THR A 171 -7.72 -8.68 -1.53
C THR A 171 -6.97 -8.42 -0.23
N VAL A 172 -6.06 -7.46 -0.25
CA VAL A 172 -5.31 -6.98 0.93
C VAL A 172 -6.10 -5.87 1.60
N THR A 173 -6.48 -6.10 2.85
CA THR A 173 -7.36 -5.20 3.61
C THR A 173 -6.57 -4.23 4.48
N SER A 174 -5.42 -4.64 5.01
CA SER A 174 -4.56 -3.76 5.81
C SER A 174 -3.08 -4.12 5.72
N LEU A 175 -2.23 -3.10 5.89
CA LEU A 175 -0.78 -3.19 6.06
C LEU A 175 -0.35 -2.46 7.33
N ALA A 176 0.01 -1.17 7.28
CA ALA A 176 0.39 -0.41 8.47
C ALA A 176 -0.68 0.55 9.01
N GLY A 177 -1.83 0.61 8.36
CA GLY A 177 -2.99 1.34 8.83
C GLY A 177 -4.11 0.44 9.32
N SER A 178 -5.34 0.95 9.17
CA SER A 178 -6.54 0.43 9.82
C SER A 178 -6.44 0.48 11.35
N CYS A 179 -7.51 0.02 11.99
CA CYS A 179 -7.60 0.03 13.44
C CYS A 179 -7.30 -1.34 14.02
N HIS A 180 -6.31 -1.36 14.92
CA HIS A 180 -5.78 -2.53 15.58
C HIS A 180 -5.41 -2.17 17.02
N SER A 181 -5.12 -3.17 17.84
CA SER A 181 -4.59 -2.94 19.19
C SER A 181 -3.29 -2.12 19.14
N THR A 182 -3.01 -1.34 20.18
CA THR A 182 -1.88 -0.40 20.21
C THR A 182 -0.49 -1.05 20.08
N THR A 183 -0.38 -2.34 20.39
CA THR A 183 0.85 -3.14 20.28
C THR A 183 0.93 -3.98 19.00
N SER A 184 -0.07 -3.84 18.11
CA SER A 184 -0.19 -4.63 16.88
C SER A 184 1.05 -4.54 15.99
N ASN A 185 1.39 -5.65 15.36
CA ASN A 185 2.46 -5.72 14.39
C ASN A 185 2.17 -4.89 13.12
N HIS A 186 0.90 -4.60 12.78
CA HIS A 186 0.58 -3.65 11.70
C HIS A 186 1.34 -2.32 11.84
N TYR A 187 1.39 -1.76 13.05
CA TYR A 187 2.07 -0.48 13.30
C TYR A 187 3.60 -0.54 13.26
N LYS A 188 4.18 -1.73 13.07
CA LYS A 188 5.61 -1.97 12.82
C LYS A 188 5.94 -2.12 11.34
N GLY A 189 4.94 -2.11 10.45
CA GLY A 189 5.13 -2.20 9.00
C GLY A 189 5.54 -3.58 8.49
N ASN A 190 5.31 -4.64 9.27
CA ASN A 190 5.77 -6.00 8.98
C ASN A 190 4.62 -7.02 8.87
N THR A 191 3.40 -6.55 8.62
CA THR A 191 2.19 -7.36 8.69
C THR A 191 1.24 -7.06 7.54
N TRP A 192 0.58 -8.10 7.03
CA TRP A 192 -0.57 -7.94 6.14
C TRP A 192 -1.80 -8.65 6.69
N ASP A 193 -2.96 -8.07 6.40
CA ASP A 193 -4.26 -8.76 6.44
C ASP A 193 -4.74 -8.99 5.01
N VAL A 194 -5.05 -10.24 4.68
CA VAL A 194 -5.60 -10.62 3.37
C VAL A 194 -6.94 -11.31 3.56
N ALA A 195 -7.97 -10.78 2.90
CA ALA A 195 -9.33 -11.30 2.99
C ALA A 195 -9.42 -12.72 2.41
N CYS A 196 -10.19 -13.56 3.09
CA CYS A 196 -10.62 -14.85 2.59
C CYS A 196 -11.71 -14.65 1.54
N THR A 197 -11.29 -14.52 0.28
CA THR A 197 -12.17 -14.40 -0.90
C THR A 197 -12.44 -15.78 -1.53
N ALA A 198 -13.34 -15.85 -2.51
CA ALA A 198 -13.52 -17.06 -3.32
C ALA A 198 -12.29 -17.33 -4.21
N PRO A 199 -12.01 -18.60 -4.58
CA PRO A 199 -12.73 -19.84 -4.24
C PRO A 199 -12.63 -20.27 -2.76
N VAL A 200 -13.54 -21.17 -2.32
CA VAL A 200 -13.78 -21.58 -0.92
C VAL A 200 -12.52 -22.11 -0.20
N ASP A 201 -11.50 -22.54 -0.93
CA ASP A 201 -10.21 -23.02 -0.42
C ASP A 201 -9.17 -21.92 -0.17
N HIS A 202 -9.37 -20.69 -0.69
CA HIS A 202 -8.40 -19.58 -0.57
C HIS A 202 -7.97 -19.35 0.88
N CYS A 203 -8.91 -19.34 1.82
CA CYS A 203 -8.61 -19.06 3.22
C CYS A 203 -7.65 -20.10 3.85
N SER A 204 -7.87 -21.38 3.56
CA SER A 204 -7.01 -22.46 4.06
C SER A 204 -5.65 -22.42 3.38
N ARG A 205 -5.60 -22.15 2.08
CA ARG A 205 -4.36 -22.02 1.32
C ARG A 205 -3.52 -20.82 1.78
N LEU A 206 -4.17 -19.68 2.03
CA LEU A 206 -3.53 -18.47 2.53
C LEU A 206 -2.98 -18.67 3.94
N ARG A 207 -3.74 -19.36 4.81
CA ARG A 207 -3.25 -19.80 6.14
C ARG A 207 -2.00 -20.66 5.99
N ASP A 208 -2.07 -21.73 5.18
CA ASP A 208 -0.96 -22.67 5.04
C ASP A 208 0.28 -21.99 4.43
N TYR A 209 0.05 -21.08 3.46
CA TYR A 209 1.11 -20.22 2.94
C TYR A 209 1.72 -19.36 4.05
N CYS A 210 0.91 -18.62 4.82
CA CYS A 210 1.40 -17.79 5.93
C CYS A 210 2.26 -18.62 6.90
N LEU A 211 1.76 -19.78 7.35
CA LEU A 211 2.48 -20.65 8.28
C LEU A 211 3.79 -21.19 7.68
N SER A 212 3.83 -21.47 6.37
CA SER A 212 5.05 -21.90 5.67
C SER A 212 6.15 -20.82 5.61
N GLN A 213 5.79 -19.56 5.88
CA GLN A 213 6.74 -18.44 5.87
C GLN A 213 7.38 -18.16 7.25
N SER A 214 7.15 -19.03 8.24
CA SER A 214 7.65 -18.87 9.62
C SER A 214 7.29 -17.51 10.23
N PRO A 215 5.99 -17.17 10.33
CA PRO A 215 5.55 -15.89 10.83
C PRO A 215 5.81 -15.77 12.34
N ILE A 216 5.99 -14.54 12.82
CA ILE A 216 6.08 -14.26 14.26
C ILE A 216 4.70 -14.19 14.92
N GLU A 217 3.65 -13.96 14.11
CA GLU A 217 2.25 -13.97 14.51
C GLU A 217 1.40 -14.35 13.29
N ALA A 218 0.46 -15.27 13.49
CA ALA A 218 -0.48 -15.68 12.46
C ALA A 218 -1.86 -15.86 13.08
N CYS A 219 -2.83 -15.11 12.58
CA CYS A 219 -4.22 -15.16 13.01
C CYS A 219 -5.12 -15.39 11.80
N TYR A 220 -6.05 -16.33 11.93
CA TYR A 220 -6.89 -16.81 10.84
C TYR A 220 -8.18 -17.42 11.40
N PRO A 221 -9.17 -17.78 10.57
CA PRO A 221 -10.41 -18.37 11.07
C PRO A 221 -10.15 -19.65 11.86
N GLY A 222 -10.63 -19.67 13.11
CA GLY A 222 -10.42 -20.79 14.04
C GLY A 222 -9.10 -20.73 14.83
N SER A 223 -8.24 -19.74 14.60
CA SER A 223 -7.07 -19.48 15.46
C SER A 223 -7.48 -18.90 16.82
N SER A 224 -6.56 -18.91 17.78
CA SER A 224 -6.76 -18.38 19.14
C SER A 224 -6.83 -16.86 19.23
N CYS A 225 -6.50 -16.12 18.16
CA CYS A 225 -6.42 -14.66 18.20
C CYS A 225 -7.79 -13.95 18.25
N GLY A 226 -8.90 -14.66 18.02
CA GLY A 226 -10.24 -14.07 17.92
C GLY A 226 -10.38 -13.10 16.73
N GLY A 227 -11.60 -12.67 16.38
CA GLY A 227 -11.83 -11.59 15.39
C GLY A 227 -11.52 -11.88 13.91
N HIS A 228 -10.71 -12.89 13.57
CA HIS A 228 -10.20 -13.14 12.21
C HIS A 228 -11.08 -14.12 11.43
N ALA A 229 -12.40 -13.91 11.36
CA ALA A 229 -13.32 -14.86 10.73
C ALA A 229 -13.30 -14.84 9.18
N SER A 230 -12.82 -13.74 8.58
CA SER A 230 -12.88 -13.52 7.13
C SER A 230 -11.56 -13.04 6.52
N TRP A 231 -10.44 -13.14 7.23
CA TRP A 231 -9.10 -12.81 6.72
C TRP A 231 -8.02 -13.62 7.44
N VAL A 232 -6.84 -13.67 6.82
CA VAL A 232 -5.61 -14.15 7.45
C VAL A 232 -4.71 -12.95 7.69
N HIS A 233 -4.24 -12.84 8.93
CA HIS A 233 -3.23 -11.93 9.40
C HIS A 233 -1.90 -12.67 9.47
N CYS A 234 -0.84 -12.07 8.92
CA CYS A 234 0.49 -12.66 8.94
C CYS A 234 1.54 -11.59 9.20
N ALA A 235 2.26 -11.71 10.32
CA ALA A 235 3.34 -10.82 10.70
C ALA A 235 4.71 -11.50 10.60
N PHE A 236 5.72 -10.74 10.17
CA PHE A 236 7.08 -11.23 9.95
C PHE A 236 8.09 -10.54 10.85
N GLN A 237 9.24 -11.15 11.05
CA GLN A 237 10.34 -10.47 11.71
C GLN A 237 10.78 -9.24 10.91
N VAL A 238 10.96 -8.11 11.61
CA VAL A 238 11.48 -6.85 11.06
C VAL A 238 12.97 -6.95 10.75
#